data_AF-A0A939YK43-F1
#
_entry.id   AF-A0A939YK43-F1
#
_cell.length_a   1.000
_cell.length_b   1.000
_cell.length_c   1.000
_cell.angle_alpha   90.00
_cell.angle_beta   90.00
_cell.angle_gamma   90.00
#
_symmetry.space_group_name_H-M   'P 1'
#
loop_
_entity.id
_entity.type
_entity.pdbx_description
1 polymer ?
#
loop_
_entity_poly.entity_id
_entity_poly.type
_entity_poly.pdbx_seq_one_letter_code
_entity_poly.pdbx_strand_id
1 'polypeptide(L)' 'MKTFLLITGIVVMIACVLSLLFAALNLFGYYHTQDGSAELYARMHRRATVFFIVGAVLAVVAVVFLIVRGRM' A
#
# COMPACT_ATOMS: atom_id res chain seq x y z
N MET A 1 6.90 -13.80 -22.43
CA MET A 1 6.38 -14.02 -21.06
C MET A 1 7.18 -13.31 -19.97
N LYS A 2 8.52 -13.44 -19.91
CA LYS A 2 9.35 -12.80 -18.87
C LYS A 2 9.22 -11.27 -18.80
N THR A 3 9.08 -10.59 -19.94
CA THR A 3 8.90 -9.13 -20.01
C THR A 3 7.54 -8.68 -19.45
N PHE A 4 6.48 -9.46 -19.67
CA PHE A 4 5.16 -9.17 -19.13
C PHE A 4 5.15 -9.26 -17.60
N LEU A 5 5.74 -10.32 -17.04
CA LEU A 5 5.92 -10.48 -15.59
C LEU A 5 6.73 -9.34 -14.95
N LEU A 6 7.70 -8.79 -15.69
CA LEU A 6 8.51 -7.66 -15.25
C LEU A 6 7.69 -6.37 -15.15
N ILE A 7 6.91 -6.07 -16.19
CA ILE A 7 6.03 -4.90 -16.22
C ILE A 7 4.97 -5.02 -15.11
N THR A 8 4.31 -6.17 -14.98
CA THR A 8 3.32 -6.41 -13.92
C THR A 8 3.95 -6.25 -12.53
N GLY A 9 5.15 -6.79 -12.30
CA GLY A 9 5.87 -6.63 -11.04
C GLY A 9 6.17 -5.16 -10.71
N ILE A 10 6.61 -4.36 -11.68
CA ILE A 10 6.86 -2.92 -11.49
C ILE A 10 5.57 -2.19 -11.12
N VAL A 11 4.47 -2.45 -11.84
CA VAL A 11 3.17 -1.80 -11.57
C VAL A 11 2.68 -2.14 -10.16
N VAL A 12 2.79 -3.40 -9.74
CA VAL A 12 2.40 -3.83 -8.38
C VAL A 12 3.29 -3.18 -7.31
N MET A 13 4.59 -3.05 -7.56
CA MET A 13 5.51 -2.34 -6.65
C MET A 13 5.16 -0.86 -6.51
N ILE A 14 4.84 -0.17 -7.60
CA ILE A 14 4.41 1.24 -7.57
C ILE A 14 3.11 1.37 -6.78
N ALA A 15 2.13 0.49 -7.03
CA ALA A 15 0.87 0.49 -6.29
C ALA A 15 1.07 0.24 -4.79
N CYS A 16 1.99 -0.65 -4.42
CA CYS A 16 2.37 -0.91 -3.03
C CYS A 16 2.94 0.35 -2.37
N VAL A 17 3.89 1.03 -3.02
CA VAL A 17 4.52 2.26 -2.51
C VAL A 17 3.47 3.37 -2.33
N LEU A 18 2.60 3.57 -3.31
CA LEU A 18 1.52 4.56 -3.22
C LEU A 18 0.54 4.25 -2.07
N SER A 19 0.19 2.98 -1.88
CA SER A 19 -0.68 2.54 -0.79
C SER A 19 -0.05 2.85 0.57
N LEU A 20 1.22 2.53 0.75
CA LEU A 20 1.94 2.80 2.01
C LEU A 20 2.12 4.31 2.27
N LEU A 21 2.40 5.11 1.23
CA LEU A 21 2.44 6.57 1.33
C LEU A 21 1.09 7.15 1.77
N PHE A 22 -0.01 6.69 1.18
CA PHE A 22 -1.36 7.12 1.58
C PHE A 22 -1.67 6.74 3.02
N ALA A 23 -1.27 5.54 3.46
CA ALA A 23 -1.42 5.13 4.86
C ALA A 23 -0.63 6.04 5.80
N ALA A 24 0.62 6.35 5.46
CA ALA A 24 1.49 7.24 6.25
C ALA A 24 0.94 8.67 6.31
N LEU A 25 0.39 9.20 5.21
CA LEU A 25 -0.22 10.53 5.18
C LEU A 25 -1.49 10.60 6.04
N ASN A 26 -2.34 9.57 6.01
CA ASN A 26 -3.52 9.51 6.88
C ASN A 26 -3.12 9.37 8.36
N LEU A 27 -2.04 8.64 8.66
CA LEU A 27 -1.51 8.52 10.01
C LEU A 27 -0.88 9.84 10.49
N PHE A 28 -0.14 10.54 9.63
CA PHE A 28 0.41 11.85 9.92
C PHE A 28 -0.69 12.88 10.18
N GLY A 29 -1.73 12.88 9.33
CA GLY A 29 -2.94 13.67 9.50
C GLY A 29 -3.62 13.38 10.83
N TYR A 30 -3.81 12.09 11.17
CA TYR A 30 -4.35 11.66 12.46
C TYR A 30 -3.59 12.30 13.64
N TYR A 31 -2.26 12.33 13.61
CA TYR A 31 -1.48 12.92 14.72
C TYR A 31 -1.45 14.45 14.74
N HIS A 32 -1.69 15.13 13.60
CA HIS A 32 -1.54 16.59 13.49
C HIS A 32 -2.87 17.36 13.41
N THR A 33 -4.00 16.70 13.13
CA THR A 33 -5.31 17.38 13.17
C THR A 33 -5.71 17.67 14.62
N GLN A 34 -5.54 18.93 15.03
CA GLN A 34 -5.91 19.45 16.36
C GLN A 34 -7.43 19.57 16.59
N ASP A 35 -8.26 19.20 15.61
CA ASP A 35 -9.71 19.48 15.61
C ASP A 35 -10.54 18.60 16.57
N GLY A 36 -9.94 17.67 17.31
CA GLY A 36 -10.61 16.89 18.37
C GLY A 36 -11.82 16.05 17.97
N SER A 37 -12.21 16.02 16.68
CA SER A 37 -13.42 15.35 16.22
C SER A 37 -13.20 13.84 16.08
N ALA A 38 -13.70 13.08 17.05
CA ALA A 38 -13.56 11.61 17.10
C ALA A 38 -13.96 10.91 15.78
N GLU A 39 -14.93 11.46 15.04
CA GLU A 39 -15.33 10.94 13.73
C GLU A 39 -14.23 11.08 12.65
N LEU A 40 -13.51 12.20 12.62
CA LEU A 40 -12.42 12.42 11.68
C LEU A 40 -11.26 11.47 11.98
N TYR A 41 -10.93 11.32 13.26
CA TYR A 41 -9.95 10.35 13.76
C TYR A 41 -10.29 8.92 13.35
N ALA A 42 -11.54 8.48 13.57
CA ALA A 42 -11.99 7.15 13.19
C ALA A 42 -11.94 6.92 11.67
N ARG A 43 -12.30 7.92 10.86
CA ARG A 43 -12.23 7.84 9.40
C ARG A 43 -10.79 7.79 8.89
N MET A 44 -9.88 8.60 9.45
CA MET A 44 -8.46 8.60 9.08
C MET A 44 -7.76 7.31 9.49
N HIS A 45 -8.01 6.83 10.71
CA HIS A 45 -7.48 5.55 11.17
C HIS A 45 -7.95 4.40 10.28
N ARG A 46 -9.26 4.33 9.97
CA ARG A 46 -9.81 3.31 9.07
C ARG A 46 -9.18 3.35 7.68
N ARG A 47 -8.97 4.54 7.11
CA ARG A 47 -8.29 4.71 5.81
C ARG A 47 -6.85 4.21 5.88
N ALA A 48 -6.10 4.62 6.91
CA ALA A 48 -4.73 4.18 7.11
C ALA A 48 -4.64 2.65 7.19
N THR A 49 -5.49 2.01 7.99
CA THR A 49 -5.53 0.54 8.12
C THR A 49 -5.82 -0.15 6.79
N VAL A 50 -6.82 0.33 6.04
CA VAL A 50 -7.19 -0.27 4.74
C VAL A 50 -6.02 -0.18 3.76
N PHE A 51 -5.40 0.99 3.62
CA PHE A 51 -4.25 1.16 2.71
C PHE A 51 -3.02 0.37 3.16
N PHE A 52 -2.84 0.16 4.47
CA PHE A 52 -1.77 -0.69 4.97
C PHE A 52 -1.99 -2.17 4.59
N ILE A 53 -3.21 -2.68 4.77
CA ILE A 53 -3.58 -4.05 4.40
C ILE A 53 -3.43 -4.25 2.89
N VAL A 54 -3.94 -3.33 2.08
CA VAL A 54 -3.82 -3.38 0.62
C VAL A 54 -2.34 -3.36 0.19
N GLY A 55 -1.53 -2.50 0.81
CA GLY A 55 -0.09 -2.45 0.56
C GLY A 55 0.61 -3.77 0.88
N ALA A 56 0.29 -4.40 2.01
CA ALA A 56 0.83 -5.70 2.39
C ALA A 56 0.46 -6.81 1.39
N VAL A 57 -0.79 -6.85 0.92
CA VAL A 57 -1.24 -7.80 -0.11
C VAL A 57 -0.48 -7.57 -1.42
N LEU A 58 -0.34 -6.31 -1.86
CA LEU A 58 0.43 -5.98 -3.07
C LEU A 58 1.90 -6.37 -2.94
N ALA A 59 2.52 -6.19 -1.76
CA ALA A 59 3.89 -6.63 -1.52
C ALA A 59 4.04 -8.15 -1.68
N VAL A 60 3.12 -8.94 -1.12
CA VAL A 60 3.13 -10.41 -1.29
C VAL A 60 3.00 -10.78 -2.76
N VAL A 61 2.08 -10.15 -3.48
CA VAL A 61 1.87 -10.38 -4.93
C VAL A 61 3.14 -10.05 -5.73
N ALA A 62 3.81 -8.92 -5.43
CA ALA A 62 5.07 -8.56 -6.07
C ALA A 62 6.17 -9.60 -5.83
N VAL A 63 6.30 -10.10 -4.60
CA VAL A 63 7.27 -11.16 -4.24
C VAL A 63 6.99 -12.44 -5.02
N VAL A 64 5.73 -12.87 -5.12
CA VAL A 64 5.34 -14.05 -5.92
C VAL A 64 5.74 -13.87 -7.39
N PHE A 65 5.45 -12.71 -7.98
CA PHE A 65 5.83 -12.44 -9.38
C PHE A 65 7.34 -12.49 -9.60
N LEU A 66 8.14 -11.97 -8.66
CA LEU A 66 9.60 -12.02 -8.73
C LEU A 66 10.13 -13.46 -8.62
N ILE A 67 9.60 -14.26 -7.70
CA ILE A 67 9.98 -15.67 -7.53
C ILE A 67 9.63 -16.49 -8.77
N VAL A 68 8.41 -16.34 -9.30
CA VAL A 68 7.96 -17.06 -10.50
C VAL A 68 8.84 -16.69 -11.70
N ARG A 69 9.15 -15.40 -11.88
CA ARG A 69 10.07 -14.96 -12.93
C ARG A 69 11.47 -15.56 -12.77
N GLY A 70 12.00 -15.66 -11.56
CA GLY A 70 13.33 -16.22 -11.30
C GLY A 70 13.45 -17.72 -11.55
N ARG A 71 12.33 -18.45 -11.54
CA ARG A 71 12.28 -19.89 -11.85
C ARG A 71 12.00 -20.23 -13.32
N MET A 72 11.63 -19.24 -14.14
CA MET A 72 11.44 -19.38 -15.60
C MET A 72 12.70 -19.03 -16.36
#